data_AF-A0A7Y9WQA8-F1
#
_entry.id   AF-A0A7Y9WQA8-F1
#
_cell.length_a   1.000
_cell.length_b   1.000
_cell.length_c   1.000
_cell.angle_alpha   90.00
_cell.angle_beta   90.00
_cell.angle_gamma   90.00
#
_symmetry.space_group_name_H-M   'P 1'
#
loop_
_entity.id
_entity.type
_entity.pdbx_description
1 polymer ?
#
loop_
_entity_poly.entity_id
_entity_poly.type
_entity_poly.pdbx_seq_one_letter_code
_entity_poly.pdbx_strand_id
1 'polypeptide(L)'
;MDNLSGDFARALLAATPANERTDDARGRQSHPDCANRLGRMERELAQMQVEAAEKRSRYEADLVYLALTASFVRNWMNNEVIVSWLESHHPRCAIALARLASKSDFAIEAARPMKLPYALSGGAAGARKKRGK
;
A
#
# COMPACT_ATOMS: atom_id res chain seq x y z
N MET A 1 7.17 22.39 -3.40
CA MET A 1 6.56 21.03 -3.44
C MET A 1 5.57 21.10 -4.56
N ASP A 2 6.10 20.87 -5.74
CA ASP A 2 5.50 21.38 -6.97
C ASP A 2 4.54 20.33 -7.49
N ASN A 3 3.33 20.75 -7.86
CA ASN A 3 2.25 19.85 -8.21
C ASN A 3 2.46 19.26 -9.63
N LEU A 4 3.31 18.23 -9.72
CA LEU A 4 3.67 17.54 -10.98
C LEU A 4 2.44 17.05 -11.75
N SER A 5 1.37 16.66 -11.04
CA SER A 5 0.14 16.14 -11.64
C SER A 5 -0.57 17.20 -12.51
N GLY A 6 -0.61 18.45 -12.04
CA GLY A 6 -1.24 19.55 -12.77
C GLY A 6 -0.46 19.96 -14.02
N ASP A 7 0.86 20.03 -13.93
CA ASP A 7 1.71 20.40 -15.06
C ASP A 7 1.81 19.29 -16.11
N PHE A 8 1.77 18.03 -15.69
CA PHE A 8 1.67 16.89 -16.59
C PHE A 8 0.35 16.87 -17.36
N ALA A 9 -0.77 17.10 -16.70
CA ALA A 9 -2.07 17.20 -17.36
C ALA A 9 -2.13 18.32 -18.41
N ARG A 10 -1.52 19.48 -18.11
CA ARG A 10 -1.39 20.59 -19.07
C ARG A 10 -0.44 20.26 -20.22
N ALA A 11 0.66 19.55 -19.95
CA ALA A 11 1.63 19.13 -20.96
C ALA A 11 1.01 18.09 -21.92
N LEU A 12 0.30 17.09 -21.40
CA LEU A 12 -0.49 16.14 -22.20
C LEU A 12 -1.48 16.88 -23.08
N LEU A 13 -2.32 17.75 -22.48
CA LEU A 13 -3.32 18.52 -23.21
C LEU A 13 -2.71 19.34 -24.35
N ALA A 14 -1.55 19.96 -24.11
CA ALA A 14 -0.86 20.78 -25.11
C ALA A 14 -0.07 19.98 -26.15
N ALA A 15 0.34 18.74 -25.83
CA ALA A 15 1.03 17.83 -26.75
C ALA A 15 0.05 17.07 -27.65
N THR A 16 -1.17 16.79 -27.16
CA THR A 16 -2.20 16.10 -27.95
C THR A 16 -2.65 16.97 -29.12
N PRO A 17 -2.50 16.49 -30.38
CA PRO A 17 -2.91 17.23 -31.56
C PRO A 17 -4.44 17.34 -31.61
N ALA A 18 -4.93 18.43 -32.21
CA ALA A 18 -6.34 18.80 -32.10
C ALA A 18 -7.33 17.81 -32.77
N ASN A 19 -6.87 17.01 -33.73
CA ASN A 19 -7.65 15.95 -34.36
C ASN A 19 -7.94 14.76 -33.42
N GLU A 20 -7.26 14.67 -32.28
CA GLU A 20 -7.43 13.62 -31.27
C GLU A 20 -8.15 14.13 -30.01
N ARG A 21 -8.53 15.42 -29.97
CA ARG A 21 -9.21 16.03 -28.82
C ARG A 21 -10.71 16.12 -29.09
N THR A 22 -11.52 15.63 -28.14
CA THR A 22 -12.99 15.67 -28.20
C THR A 22 -13.59 17.08 -28.10
N ASP A 23 -12.80 18.08 -27.71
CA ASP A 23 -13.29 19.41 -27.28
C ASP A 23 -13.10 20.58 -28.26
N ASP A 24 -12.51 20.44 -29.47
CA ASP A 24 -12.38 21.62 -30.34
C ASP A 24 -12.43 21.37 -31.86
N ALA A 25 -13.18 22.25 -32.55
CA ALA A 25 -13.46 22.25 -33.98
C ALA A 25 -12.46 23.09 -34.81
N ARG A 26 -11.49 23.76 -34.18
CA ARG A 26 -10.52 24.63 -34.86
C ARG A 26 -9.10 24.28 -34.41
N GLY A 27 -8.47 23.37 -35.16
CA GLY A 27 -7.21 22.76 -34.80
C GLY A 27 -6.08 23.76 -34.52
N ARG A 28 -5.72 23.91 -33.24
CA ARG A 28 -4.43 24.50 -32.85
C ARG A 28 -3.38 23.41 -32.80
N GLN A 29 -2.25 23.66 -33.45
CA GLN A 29 -1.10 22.74 -33.46
C GLN A 29 -0.45 22.69 -32.06
N SER A 30 0.00 21.50 -31.66
CA SER A 30 0.74 21.31 -30.42
C SER A 30 2.07 22.06 -30.48
N HIS A 31 2.43 22.75 -29.38
CA HIS A 31 3.69 23.50 -29.33
C HIS A 31 4.85 22.51 -29.12
N PRO A 32 5.94 22.58 -29.89
CA PRO A 32 7.07 21.65 -29.78
C PRO A 32 7.68 21.63 -28.37
N ASP A 33 7.69 22.77 -27.67
CA ASP A 33 8.15 22.84 -26.27
C ASP A 33 7.29 22.03 -25.30
N CYS A 34 6.00 21.84 -25.59
CA CYS A 34 5.11 21.03 -24.77
C CYS A 34 5.40 19.53 -24.91
N ALA A 35 5.67 19.07 -26.14
CA ALA A 35 6.10 17.69 -26.40
C ALA A 35 7.44 17.38 -25.71
N ASN A 36 8.40 18.31 -25.76
CA ASN A 36 9.68 18.17 -25.06
C ASN A 36 9.51 18.15 -23.53
N ARG A 37 8.62 18.98 -22.98
CA ARG A 37 8.30 18.97 -21.54
C ARG A 37 7.64 17.67 -21.12
N LEU A 38 6.68 17.17 -21.89
CA LEU A 38 6.02 15.90 -21.64
C LEU A 38 7.03 14.74 -21.65
N GLY A 39 7.87 14.66 -22.69
CA GLY A 39 8.90 13.63 -22.78
C GLY A 39 9.98 13.70 -21.69
N ARG A 40 10.19 14.87 -21.06
CA ARG A 40 11.03 14.98 -19.86
C ARG A 40 10.29 14.45 -18.62
N MET A 41 9.03 14.83 -18.43
CA MET A 41 8.21 14.34 -17.31
C MET A 41 8.02 12.83 -17.36
N GLU A 42 7.83 12.24 -18.55
CA GLU A 42 7.73 10.79 -18.73
C GLU A 42 8.99 10.06 -18.26
N ARG A 43 10.17 10.61 -18.59
CA ARG A 43 11.46 10.05 -18.14
C ARG A 43 11.64 10.18 -16.63
N GLU A 44 11.33 11.34 -16.07
CA GLU A 44 11.38 11.56 -14.62
C GLU A 44 10.43 10.62 -13.88
N LEU A 45 9.21 10.44 -14.39
CA LEU A 45 8.21 9.55 -13.80
C LEU A 45 8.62 8.07 -13.92
N ALA A 46 9.19 7.65 -15.06
CA ALA A 46 9.74 6.31 -15.21
C ALA A 46 10.88 6.04 -14.22
N GLN A 47 11.78 7.01 -14.03
CA GLN A 47 12.84 6.91 -13.03
C GLN A 47 12.27 6.79 -11.61
N MET A 48 11.29 7.64 -11.25
CA MET A 48 10.64 7.56 -9.94
C MET A 48 9.94 6.23 -9.71
N GLN A 49 9.32 5.65 -10.74
CA GLN A 49 8.69 4.32 -10.64
C GLN A 49 9.73 3.22 -10.39
N VAL A 50 10.89 3.26 -11.06
CA VAL A 50 11.98 2.31 -10.83
C VAL A 50 12.53 2.43 -9.40
N GLU A 51 12.78 3.66 -8.93
CA GLU A 51 13.24 3.90 -7.55
C GLU A 51 12.20 3.43 -6.52
N ALA A 52 10.92 3.66 -6.79
CA ALA A 52 9.83 3.19 -5.93
C ALA A 52 9.75 1.65 -5.91
N ALA A 53 9.92 1.00 -7.05
CA ALA A 53 9.93 -0.46 -7.14
C ALA A 53 11.12 -1.07 -6.40
N GLU A 54 12.32 -0.48 -6.53
CA GLU A 54 13.51 -0.93 -5.82
C GLU A 54 13.35 -0.77 -4.30
N LYS A 55 12.87 0.39 -3.85
CA LYS A 55 12.56 0.63 -2.43
C LYS A 55 11.52 -0.38 -1.94
N ARG A 56 10.44 -0.58 -2.69
CA ARG A 56 9.36 -1.52 -2.34
C ARG A 56 9.88 -2.95 -2.21
N SER A 57 10.71 -3.43 -3.13
CA SER A 57 11.29 -4.77 -3.06
C SER A 57 12.13 -4.98 -1.79
N ARG A 58 12.93 -3.98 -1.39
CA ARG A 58 13.69 -4.01 -0.13
C ARG A 58 12.76 -4.04 1.10
N TYR A 59 11.74 -3.17 1.11
CA TYR A 59 10.77 -3.15 2.21
C TYR A 59 9.94 -4.44 2.31
N GLU A 60 9.56 -5.05 1.19
CA GLU A 60 8.79 -6.29 1.19
C GLU A 60 9.58 -7.45 1.81
N ALA A 61 10.87 -7.58 1.49
CA ALA A 61 11.73 -8.60 2.11
C ALA A 61 11.88 -8.37 3.62
N ASP A 62 12.18 -7.13 4.03
CA ASP A 62 12.35 -6.78 5.44
C ASP A 62 11.07 -6.98 6.25
N LEU A 63 9.91 -6.67 5.66
CA LEU A 63 8.60 -6.90 6.28
C LEU A 63 8.34 -8.40 6.49
N VAL A 64 8.73 -9.26 5.54
CA VAL A 64 8.61 -10.72 5.69
C VAL A 64 9.50 -11.22 6.82
N TYR A 65 10.77 -10.80 6.88
CA TYR A 65 11.66 -11.18 7.98
C TYR A 65 11.14 -10.66 9.32
N LEU A 66 10.62 -9.44 9.37
CA LEU A 66 10.03 -8.87 10.58
C LEU A 66 8.78 -9.64 11.04
N ALA A 67 7.87 -9.97 10.11
CA ALA A 67 6.68 -10.76 10.43
C ALA A 67 7.06 -12.17 10.89
N LEU A 68 8.03 -12.80 10.23
CA LEU A 68 8.52 -14.12 10.58
C LEU A 68 9.17 -14.12 11.96
N THR A 69 10.07 -13.19 12.24
CA THR A 69 10.72 -13.05 13.56
C THR A 69 9.70 -12.74 14.66
N ALA A 70 8.74 -11.85 14.41
CA ALA A 70 7.65 -11.58 15.35
C ALA A 70 6.82 -12.84 15.63
N SER A 71 6.55 -13.68 14.61
CA SER A 71 5.82 -14.93 14.78
C SER A 71 6.57 -15.96 15.64
N PHE A 72 7.90 -16.07 15.47
CA PHE A 72 8.74 -16.93 16.31
C PHE A 72 8.76 -16.45 17.76
N VAL A 73 8.95 -15.14 17.98
CA VAL A 73 8.92 -14.55 19.32
C VAL A 73 7.58 -14.82 19.99
N ARG A 74 6.46 -14.63 19.28
CA ARG A 74 5.13 -14.95 19.78
C ARG A 74 5.00 -16.43 20.16
N ASN A 75 5.49 -17.33 19.32
CA ASN A 75 5.45 -18.76 19.61
C ASN A 75 6.29 -19.14 20.86
N TRP A 76 7.45 -18.51 21.03
CA TRP A 76 8.27 -18.69 22.24
C TRP A 76 7.58 -18.17 23.49
N MET A 77 6.96 -16.99 23.42
CA MET A 77 6.27 -16.39 24.58
C MET A 77 4.97 -17.12 24.95
N ASN A 78 4.40 -17.94 24.06
CA ASN A 78 3.24 -18.79 24.35
C ASN A 78 3.62 -20.14 24.99
N ASN A 79 4.90 -20.50 25.03
CA ASN A 79 5.37 -21.75 25.62
C ASN A 79 5.95 -21.52 27.03
N GLU A 80 5.25 -22.00 28.05
CA GLU A 80 5.60 -21.82 29.47
C GLU A 80 7.01 -22.33 29.83
N VAL A 81 7.48 -23.39 29.17
CA VAL A 81 8.83 -23.95 29.42
C VAL A 81 9.91 -23.00 28.91
N ILE A 82 9.68 -22.37 27.76
CA ILE A 82 10.62 -21.42 27.17
C ILE A 82 10.63 -20.12 27.97
N VAL A 83 9.45 -19.64 28.37
CA VAL A 83 9.31 -18.44 29.19
C VAL A 83 10.01 -18.60 30.54
N SER A 84 9.77 -19.70 31.26
CA SER A 84 10.41 -19.95 32.56
C SER A 84 11.94 -20.06 32.45
N TRP A 85 12.46 -20.70 31.41
CA TRP A 85 13.90 -20.75 31.13
C TRP A 85 14.49 -19.36 30.81
N LEU A 86 13.73 -18.55 30.06
CA LEU A 86 14.15 -17.22 29.65
C LEU A 86 14.15 -16.24 30.83
N GLU A 87 13.19 -16.37 31.75
CA GLU A 87 13.14 -15.60 32.99
C GLU A 87 14.31 -15.94 33.92
N SER A 88 14.74 -17.20 33.97
CA SER A 88 15.85 -17.63 34.84
C SER A 88 17.24 -17.20 34.34
N HIS A 89 17.45 -17.16 33.02
CA HIS A 89 18.75 -16.80 32.44
C HIS A 89 18.85 -15.35 31.99
N HIS A 90 17.77 -14.80 31.41
CA HIS A 90 17.77 -13.49 30.75
C HIS A 90 16.46 -12.71 31.02
N PRO A 91 16.21 -12.29 32.28
CA PRO A 91 14.94 -11.68 32.67
C PRO A 91 14.64 -10.36 31.93
N ARG A 92 15.66 -9.57 31.59
CA ARG A 92 15.48 -8.34 30.79
C ARG A 92 14.98 -8.63 29.37
N CYS A 93 15.49 -9.71 28.77
CA CYS A 93 15.07 -10.14 27.43
C CYS A 93 13.65 -10.69 27.46
N ALA A 94 13.30 -11.48 28.49
CA ALA A 94 11.95 -11.98 28.68
C ALA A 94 10.91 -10.85 28.76
N ILE A 95 11.17 -9.79 29.54
CA ILE A 95 10.28 -8.63 29.64
C ILE A 95 10.13 -7.92 28.29
N ALA A 96 11.21 -7.75 27.54
CA ALA A 96 11.18 -7.08 26.24
C ALA A 96 10.39 -7.89 25.20
N LEU A 97 10.60 -9.20 25.16
CA LEU A 97 9.93 -10.12 24.23
C LEU A 97 8.44 -10.30 24.58
N ALA A 98 8.08 -10.34 25.86
CA ALA A 98 6.68 -10.34 26.30
C ALA A 98 5.94 -9.07 25.85
N ARG A 99 6.57 -7.90 26.01
CA ARG A 99 6.00 -6.62 25.53
C ARG A 99 5.86 -6.60 24.01
N LEU A 100 6.82 -7.18 23.28
CA LEU A 100 6.78 -7.26 21.83
C LEU A 100 5.65 -8.19 21.36
N ALA A 101 5.51 -9.36 21.98
CA ALA A 101 4.44 -10.31 21.69
C ALA A 101 3.06 -9.68 21.91
N SER A 102 2.83 -9.04 23.06
CA SER A 102 1.58 -8.33 23.35
C SER A 102 1.26 -7.26 22.30
N LYS A 103 2.24 -6.44 21.89
CA LYS A 103 2.05 -5.44 20.82
C LYS A 103 1.72 -6.06 19.47
N SER A 104 2.28 -7.24 19.16
CA SER A 104 2.03 -7.94 17.90
C SER A 104 0.65 -8.57 17.83
N ASP A 105 0.08 -9.04 18.94
CA ASP A 105 -1.29 -9.57 18.98
C ASP A 105 -2.32 -8.50 18.60
N PHE A 106 -2.14 -7.26 19.06
CA PHE A 106 -2.99 -6.12 18.66
C PHE A 106 -2.92 -5.77 17.17
N ALA A 107 -1.86 -6.18 16.46
CA ALA A 107 -1.76 -5.97 15.02
C ALA A 107 -2.54 -7.02 14.21
N ILE A 108 -2.79 -8.19 14.81
CA ILE A 108 -3.55 -9.30 14.20
C ILE A 108 -5.05 -9.09 14.44
N GLU A 109 -5.42 -8.61 15.62
CA GLU A 109 -6.81 -8.25 15.91
C GLU A 109 -7.18 -7.01 15.11
N ALA A 110 -8.11 -7.16 14.15
CA ALA A 110 -8.67 -6.05 13.40
C ALA A 110 -9.43 -5.14 14.37
N ALA A 111 -8.73 -4.17 14.96
CA ALA A 111 -9.24 -3.33 16.05
C ALA A 111 -10.55 -2.62 15.69
N ARG A 112 -10.80 -2.39 14.39
CA ARG A 112 -12.11 -2.00 13.86
C ARG A 112 -12.27 -2.57 12.45
N PRO A 113 -13.43 -3.15 12.08
CA PRO A 113 -13.74 -3.34 10.67
C PRO A 113 -13.76 -1.96 10.01
N MET A 114 -12.84 -1.74 9.06
CA MET A 114 -12.77 -0.49 8.32
C MET A 114 -14.08 -0.34 7.53
N LYS A 115 -14.93 0.62 7.93
CA LYS A 115 -16.11 1.00 7.15
C LYS A 115 -15.62 1.64 5.86
N LEU A 116 -15.38 0.81 4.85
CA LEU A 116 -15.13 1.29 3.50
C LEU A 116 -16.37 2.06 3.03
N PRO A 117 -16.23 3.31 2.56
CA PRO A 117 -17.36 4.13 2.10
C PRO A 117 -18.04 3.57 0.84
N TYR A 118 -17.46 2.54 0.22
CA TYR A 118 -18.06 1.74 -0.83
C TYR A 118 -18.23 0.30 -0.32
N ALA A 119 -19.47 -0.18 -0.34
CA ALA A 119 -19.76 -1.58 -0.11
C ALA A 119 -19.15 -2.40 -1.26
N LEU A 120 -18.44 -3.49 -0.95
CA LEU A 120 -18.23 -4.54 -1.94
C LEU A 120 -19.63 -5.00 -2.38
N SER A 121 -19.99 -4.71 -3.62
CA SER A 121 -21.26 -5.13 -4.18
C SER A 121 -21.39 -6.65 -4.06
N GLY A 122 -22.25 -7.10 -3.15
CA GLY A 122 -23.09 -8.27 -3.33
C GLY A 122 -22.41 -9.64 -3.43
N GLY A 123 -21.66 -10.05 -2.40
CA GLY A 123 -21.53 -11.47 -2.05
C GLY A 123 -22.73 -11.97 -1.22
N ALA A 124 -23.97 -11.72 -1.67
CA ALA A 124 -25.19 -12.15 -0.99
C ALA A 124 -25.76 -13.41 -1.67
N ALA A 125 -24.97 -14.49 -1.68
CA ALA A 125 -25.50 -15.82 -1.90
C ALA A 125 -26.05 -16.34 -0.56
N GLY A 126 -27.37 -16.34 -0.41
CA GLY A 126 -28.04 -17.17 0.60
C GLY A 126 -28.89 -16.42 1.62
N ALA A 127 -30.10 -16.01 1.23
CA ALA A 127 -31.21 -15.89 2.18
C ALA A 127 -32.55 -16.08 1.45
N ARG A 128 -32.84 -17.32 1.08
CA ARG A 128 -34.17 -17.76 0.64
C ARG A 128 -35.09 -17.77 1.86
N LYS A 129 -35.83 -16.68 2.11
CA LYS A 129 -36.91 -16.70 3.11
C LYS A 129 -38.24 -16.97 2.42
N LYS A 130 -38.75 -18.19 2.64
CA LYS A 130 -40.08 -18.65 2.23
C LYS A 130 -41.16 -17.67 2.69
N ARG A 131 -42.00 -17.20 1.77
CA ARG A 131 -43.30 -16.61 2.09
C ARG A 131 -44.22 -17.74 2.56
N GLY A 132 -44.54 -17.74 3.85
CA GLY A 132 -45.57 -18.58 4.45
C GLY A 132 -46.83 -17.76 4.67
N LYS A 133 -47.89 -18.23 4.00
CA LYS A 133 -49.34 -18.06 4.17
C LYS A 133 -49.85 -17.03 5.17
#